data_AF-A0A257TCX7-F1
#
_entry.id   AF-A0A257TCX7-F1
#
_cell.length_a   1.000
_cell.length_b   1.000
_cell.length_c   1.000
_cell.angle_alpha   90.00
_cell.angle_beta   90.00
_cell.angle_gamma   90.00
#
_symmetry.space_group_name_H-M   'P 1'
#
loop_
_entity.id
_entity.type
_entity.pdbx_description
1 polymer ?
#
loop_
_entity_poly.entity_id
_entity_poly.type
_entity_poly.pdbx_seq_one_letter_code
_entity_poly.pdbx_strand_id
1 'polypeptide(L)'
;AYDDSGGPFNGRLYLAYADRPSVTSPETSIYVRYSDDDGTTWSSPIRVSDDPLGDGKSKFQQAITVDQTTGAIAITWYDARNSGASDQSVQVFGSVSNNGGQTWSPNFQISTGSSNAVAAGDGQGFDFGDYKDQAFTNGQLWASWADDSNSTGNNPGGVNNTFDTYTAKVTVSGGGAAKASPGDWNTVEFTEYANDNNVAVFNQTGTSGGGDTIDTPGTAQALGALAPNQQSGDDNNRLGFVVNGSINNPSDVNVYSFTGTPGTTAWIDVGNTMHGLDSVIELLDRNGNVLARSDSAVLEEESALQAGDPLAAGPDLGASGAGYGLAHNDALPLQGDTFTHGIYPSDEQRNYGSSNAFDPGMRVVLPSDNSGQATTTYYVRIFSKGATNPDGSPNAQTYSVSSQGLSTGISTGPYQLQIRLQELPVTPGSVVRYADIKYATNGITVLGQPVNSPLAGDSASNGTNST
;
A
#
# COMPACT_ATOMS: atom_id res chain seq x y z
N ALA A 1 10.27 -25.13 8.41
CA ALA A 1 9.79 -23.99 7.61
C ALA A 1 8.27 -24.06 7.48
N TYR A 2 7.60 -22.96 7.17
CA TYR A 2 6.15 -22.88 7.00
C TYR A 2 5.82 -22.08 5.74
N ASP A 3 4.86 -22.55 4.97
CA ASP A 3 4.40 -21.89 3.74
C ASP A 3 3.29 -20.89 4.06
N ASP A 4 3.57 -19.60 3.83
CA ASP A 4 2.62 -18.49 3.95
C ASP A 4 2.56 -17.69 2.64
N SER A 5 2.82 -18.36 1.51
CA SER A 5 2.92 -17.72 0.20
C SER A 5 1.56 -17.36 -0.42
N GLY A 6 0.46 -17.83 0.17
CA GLY A 6 -0.88 -17.80 -0.44
C GLY A 6 -1.05 -18.78 -1.60
N GLY A 7 -0.02 -19.59 -1.92
CA GLY A 7 -0.03 -20.56 -3.02
C GLY A 7 -0.75 -21.88 -2.70
N PRO A 8 -0.67 -22.89 -3.59
CA PRO A 8 -1.36 -24.18 -3.45
C PRO A 8 -1.02 -24.99 -2.18
N PHE A 9 0.11 -24.67 -1.53
CA PHE A 9 0.58 -25.34 -0.32
C PHE A 9 0.59 -24.41 0.90
N ASN A 10 -0.11 -23.28 0.83
CA ASN A 10 -0.24 -22.35 1.95
C ASN A 10 -0.75 -23.08 3.20
N GLY A 11 -0.05 -22.90 4.33
CA GLY A 11 -0.31 -23.62 5.57
C GLY A 11 0.54 -24.87 5.79
N ARG A 12 1.34 -25.31 4.80
CA ARG A 12 2.16 -26.52 4.94
C ARG A 12 3.39 -26.30 5.84
N LEU A 13 3.57 -27.21 6.78
CA LEU A 13 4.78 -27.30 7.62
C LEU A 13 5.82 -28.21 6.95
N TYR A 14 7.09 -27.84 7.05
CA TYR A 14 8.22 -28.64 6.57
C TYR A 14 9.23 -28.92 7.69
N LEU A 15 9.57 -30.19 7.85
CA LEU A 15 10.61 -30.70 8.75
C LEU A 15 11.76 -31.26 7.90
N ALA A 16 12.95 -30.70 8.07
CA ALA A 16 14.18 -31.19 7.46
C ALA A 16 15.10 -31.82 8.51
N TYR A 17 15.61 -33.02 8.23
CA TYR A 17 16.45 -33.76 9.16
C TYR A 17 17.52 -34.58 8.42
N ALA A 18 18.65 -34.77 9.07
CA ALA A 18 19.63 -35.77 8.67
C ALA A 18 19.27 -37.12 9.32
N ASP A 19 19.37 -38.20 8.56
CA ASP A 19 19.13 -39.56 9.06
C ASP A 19 20.13 -40.54 8.47
N ARG A 20 20.30 -41.68 9.13
CA ARG A 20 21.21 -42.76 8.73
C ARG A 20 20.42 -44.06 8.55
N PRO A 21 20.80 -44.92 7.59
CA PRO A 21 20.06 -46.14 7.30
C PRO A 21 20.14 -47.19 8.44
N SER A 22 21.13 -47.08 9.33
CA SER A 22 21.23 -47.89 10.55
C SER A 22 22.10 -47.21 11.60
N VAL A 23 22.00 -47.65 12.86
CA VAL A 23 22.78 -47.08 13.98
C VAL A 23 24.30 -47.29 13.85
N THR A 24 24.73 -48.21 12.99
CA THR A 24 26.15 -48.48 12.70
C THR A 24 26.62 -47.84 11.41
N SER A 25 25.73 -47.23 10.62
CA SER A 25 26.09 -46.57 9.37
C SER A 25 26.87 -45.28 9.64
N PRO A 26 28.03 -45.07 8.99
CA PRO A 26 28.70 -43.78 8.98
C PRO A 26 28.03 -42.77 8.03
N GLU A 27 27.29 -43.27 7.04
CA GLU A 27 26.57 -42.45 6.07
C GLU A 27 25.31 -41.83 6.69
N THR A 28 25.11 -40.55 6.40
CA THR A 28 23.85 -39.84 6.63
C THR A 28 23.32 -39.28 5.32
N SER A 29 22.01 -39.05 5.25
CA SER A 29 21.33 -38.41 4.11
C SER A 29 20.37 -37.35 4.61
N ILE A 30 20.05 -36.37 3.76
CA ILE A 30 19.10 -35.31 4.11
C ILE A 30 17.69 -35.70 3.66
N TYR A 31 16.74 -35.57 4.57
CA TYR A 31 15.34 -35.89 4.36
C TYR A 31 14.45 -34.69 4.67
N VAL A 32 13.32 -34.63 3.98
CA VAL A 32 12.21 -33.74 4.29
C VAL A 32 10.94 -34.54 4.50
N ARG A 33 10.13 -34.08 5.45
CA ARG A 33 8.71 -34.42 5.58
C ARG A 33 7.90 -33.14 5.62
N TYR A 34 6.63 -33.25 5.25
CA TYR A 34 5.69 -32.15 5.34
C TYR A 34 4.39 -32.59 6.03
N SER A 35 3.67 -31.61 6.57
CA SER A 35 2.36 -31.76 7.19
C SER A 35 1.42 -30.68 6.64
N ASP A 36 0.21 -31.10 6.30
CA ASP A 36 -0.89 -30.23 5.82
C ASP A 36 -1.95 -29.96 6.89
N ASP A 37 -1.70 -30.42 8.12
CA ASP A 37 -2.67 -30.47 9.23
C ASP A 37 -2.04 -30.06 10.56
N ASP A 38 -1.28 -28.97 10.54
CA ASP A 38 -0.63 -28.34 11.69
C ASP A 38 0.24 -29.30 12.52
N GLY A 39 0.88 -30.26 11.85
CA GLY A 39 1.80 -31.21 12.44
C GLY A 39 1.14 -32.48 13.00
N THR A 40 -0.17 -32.65 12.81
CA THR A 40 -0.93 -33.82 13.30
C THR A 40 -0.50 -35.09 12.59
N THR A 41 -0.36 -35.04 11.26
CA THR A 41 0.16 -36.13 10.44
C THR A 41 1.30 -35.63 9.55
N TRP A 42 2.20 -36.53 9.20
CA TRP A 42 3.38 -36.23 8.39
C TRP A 42 3.48 -37.17 7.22
N SER A 43 3.97 -36.66 6.09
CA SER A 43 4.30 -37.49 4.94
C SER A 43 5.38 -38.54 5.25
N SER A 44 5.50 -39.53 4.36
CA SER A 44 6.65 -40.43 4.38
C SER A 44 7.94 -39.64 4.14
N PRO A 45 9.09 -40.08 4.69
CA PRO A 45 10.38 -39.44 4.42
C PRO A 45 10.66 -39.31 2.92
N ILE A 46 11.06 -38.11 2.49
CA ILE A 46 11.53 -37.86 1.13
C ILE A 46 13.02 -37.53 1.22
N ARG A 47 13.88 -38.37 0.62
CA ARG A 47 15.32 -38.11 0.54
C ARG A 47 15.57 -36.97 -0.45
N VAL A 48 16.31 -35.96 -0.03
CA VAL A 48 16.67 -34.79 -0.85
C VAL A 48 18.08 -34.92 -1.42
N SER A 49 19.00 -35.51 -0.67
CA SER A 49 20.35 -35.73 -1.14
C SER A 49 20.34 -36.78 -2.26
N ASP A 50 20.98 -36.48 -3.39
CA ASP A 50 20.92 -37.27 -4.63
C ASP A 50 22.18 -38.10 -4.90
N ASP A 51 23.12 -38.10 -3.95
CA ASP A 51 24.31 -38.94 -3.96
C ASP A 51 23.96 -40.45 -3.88
N PRO A 52 24.82 -41.34 -4.40
CA PRO A 52 24.61 -42.77 -4.29
C PRO A 52 24.56 -43.24 -2.83
N LEU A 53 23.57 -44.06 -2.48
CA LEU A 53 23.53 -44.73 -1.18
C LEU A 53 24.72 -45.70 -1.03
N GLY A 54 25.25 -45.81 0.17
CA GLY A 54 26.38 -46.68 0.49
C GLY A 54 27.75 -46.08 0.19
N ASP A 55 27.84 -44.77 -0.10
CA ASP A 55 29.11 -44.06 -0.32
C ASP A 55 29.89 -43.81 0.98
N GLY A 56 29.26 -44.03 2.13
CA GLY A 56 29.85 -43.85 3.45
C GLY A 56 30.06 -42.39 3.85
N LYS A 57 29.33 -41.45 3.23
CA LYS A 57 29.57 -40.01 3.37
C LYS A 57 28.61 -39.30 4.29
N SER A 58 29.15 -38.37 5.06
CA SER A 58 28.38 -37.54 5.98
C SER A 58 27.68 -36.38 5.25
N LYS A 59 26.42 -36.16 5.61
CA LYS A 59 25.66 -34.92 5.35
C LYS A 59 25.00 -34.43 6.65
N PHE A 60 25.12 -33.14 6.94
CA PHE A 60 24.71 -32.60 8.24
C PHE A 60 24.38 -31.11 8.20
N GLN A 61 23.78 -30.63 9.29
CA GLN A 61 23.42 -29.21 9.52
C GLN A 61 22.59 -28.64 8.36
N GLN A 62 21.47 -29.30 8.06
CA GLN A 62 20.52 -28.87 7.04
C GLN A 62 19.70 -27.66 7.51
N ALA A 63 19.47 -26.71 6.61
CA ALA A 63 18.56 -25.59 6.79
C ALA A 63 17.50 -25.61 5.68
N ILE A 64 16.24 -25.34 6.00
CA ILE A 64 15.12 -25.31 5.05
C ILE A 64 14.38 -23.97 5.11
N THR A 65 14.04 -23.39 3.96
CA THR A 65 13.36 -22.09 3.85
C THR A 65 12.37 -22.07 2.68
N VAL A 66 11.33 -21.24 2.77
CA VAL A 66 10.30 -21.06 1.73
C VAL A 66 10.41 -19.65 1.17
N ASP A 67 10.45 -19.53 -0.15
CA ASP A 67 10.23 -18.26 -0.83
C ASP A 67 8.75 -17.91 -0.78
N GLN A 68 8.38 -17.03 0.16
CA GLN A 68 6.99 -16.64 0.36
C GLN A 68 6.38 -15.89 -0.85
N THR A 69 7.18 -15.47 -1.84
CA THR A 69 6.64 -14.86 -3.07
C THR A 69 6.24 -15.88 -4.13
N THR A 70 6.75 -17.12 -4.04
CA THR A 70 6.55 -18.15 -5.08
C THR A 70 6.05 -19.49 -4.54
N GLY A 71 6.17 -19.75 -3.24
CA GLY A 71 5.94 -21.06 -2.61
C GLY A 71 7.05 -22.08 -2.88
N ALA A 72 8.16 -21.68 -3.53
CA ALA A 72 9.31 -22.56 -3.74
C ALA A 72 10.06 -22.80 -2.42
N ILE A 73 10.65 -23.98 -2.26
CA ILE A 73 11.33 -24.39 -1.03
C ILE A 73 12.78 -24.69 -1.35
N ALA A 74 13.71 -24.11 -0.59
CA ALA A 74 15.13 -24.40 -0.69
C ALA A 74 15.62 -25.11 0.58
N ILE A 75 16.53 -26.07 0.41
CA ILE A 75 17.25 -26.71 1.51
C ILE A 75 18.75 -26.71 1.19
N THR A 76 19.57 -26.42 2.19
CA THR A 76 21.04 -26.43 2.10
C THR A 76 21.67 -27.21 3.24
N TRP A 77 22.81 -27.85 3.02
CA TRP A 77 23.49 -28.70 4.01
C TRP A 77 25.00 -28.76 3.74
N TYR A 78 25.79 -29.20 4.72
CA TYR A 78 27.18 -29.61 4.49
C TYR A 78 27.23 -31.04 3.99
N ASP A 79 28.04 -31.29 2.97
CA ASP A 79 28.12 -32.58 2.30
C ASP A 79 29.57 -33.00 2.08
N ALA A 80 29.90 -34.21 2.54
CA ALA A 80 31.21 -34.81 2.40
C ALA A 80 31.35 -35.68 1.14
N ARG A 81 30.41 -35.62 0.17
CA ARG A 81 30.44 -36.46 -1.04
C ARG A 81 31.76 -36.41 -1.84
N ASN A 82 32.52 -35.32 -1.72
CA ASN A 82 33.79 -35.12 -2.40
C ASN A 82 35.03 -35.27 -1.49
N SER A 83 34.87 -35.78 -0.27
CA SER A 83 35.92 -35.84 0.76
C SER A 83 37.02 -36.90 0.57
N GLY A 84 37.01 -37.64 -0.54
CA GLY A 84 37.89 -38.79 -0.72
C GLY A 84 37.53 -39.94 0.23
N ALA A 85 38.48 -40.71 0.75
CA ALA A 85 38.17 -41.84 1.65
C ALA A 85 38.02 -41.43 3.14
N SER A 86 38.53 -40.25 3.52
CA SER A 86 38.67 -39.85 4.93
C SER A 86 37.42 -39.22 5.54
N ASP A 87 36.47 -38.72 4.74
CA ASP A 87 35.25 -38.06 5.22
C ASP A 87 35.50 -36.83 6.12
N GLN A 88 36.59 -36.12 5.87
CA GLN A 88 37.04 -34.99 6.71
C GLN A 88 36.82 -33.61 6.09
N SER A 89 36.38 -33.54 4.82
CA SER A 89 36.14 -32.28 4.15
C SER A 89 34.73 -32.21 3.58
N VAL A 90 34.16 -31.01 3.58
CA VAL A 90 32.79 -30.78 3.11
C VAL A 90 32.73 -29.63 2.13
N GLN A 91 31.65 -29.60 1.35
CA GLN A 91 31.16 -28.42 0.65
C GLN A 91 29.72 -28.16 1.06
N VAL A 92 29.24 -26.94 0.82
CA VAL A 92 27.82 -26.64 0.96
C VAL A 92 27.10 -27.02 -0.31
N PHE A 93 26.05 -27.82 -0.18
CA PHE A 93 25.14 -28.18 -1.27
C PHE A 93 23.73 -27.68 -0.97
N GLY A 94 22.93 -27.56 -2.03
CA GLY A 94 21.50 -27.26 -1.92
C GLY A 94 20.65 -27.93 -2.99
N SER A 95 19.34 -27.91 -2.76
CA SER A 95 18.31 -28.34 -3.71
C SER A 95 17.04 -27.53 -3.50
N VAL A 96 16.19 -27.46 -4.54
CA VAL A 96 14.94 -26.71 -4.54
C VAL A 96 13.76 -27.58 -4.96
N SER A 97 12.61 -27.33 -4.37
CA SER A 97 11.32 -27.91 -4.75
C SER A 97 10.32 -26.82 -5.14
N ASN A 98 9.58 -27.03 -6.23
CA ASN A 98 8.49 -26.15 -6.69
C ASN A 98 7.11 -26.81 -6.57
N ASN A 99 7.01 -27.95 -5.89
CA ASN A 99 5.76 -28.71 -5.75
C ASN A 99 5.50 -29.12 -4.29
N GLY A 100 5.80 -28.21 -3.36
CA GLY A 100 5.49 -28.42 -1.94
C GLY A 100 6.33 -29.53 -1.29
N GLY A 101 7.58 -29.72 -1.74
CA GLY A 101 8.53 -30.66 -1.14
C GLY A 101 8.37 -32.11 -1.62
N GLN A 102 7.54 -32.38 -2.63
CA GLN A 102 7.29 -33.73 -3.16
C GLN A 102 8.45 -34.24 -4.02
N THR A 103 9.02 -33.38 -4.86
CA THR A 103 10.23 -33.68 -5.65
C THR A 103 11.23 -32.55 -5.55
N TRP A 104 12.50 -32.89 -5.69
CA TRP A 104 13.64 -31.99 -5.49
C TRP A 104 14.49 -31.92 -6.76
N SER A 105 15.04 -30.74 -7.05
CA SER A 105 15.97 -30.55 -8.16
C SER A 105 17.26 -31.35 -7.94
N PRO A 106 18.04 -31.60 -9.01
CA PRO A 106 19.43 -32.04 -8.84
C PRO A 106 20.16 -31.14 -7.84
N ASN A 107 20.98 -31.75 -6.99
CA ASN A 107 21.73 -31.03 -5.97
C ASN A 107 22.79 -30.16 -6.66
N PHE A 108 22.92 -28.92 -6.21
CA PHE A 108 23.92 -27.97 -6.70
C PHE A 108 24.88 -27.59 -5.58
N GLN A 109 26.17 -27.47 -5.92
CA GLN A 109 27.20 -27.01 -4.99
C GLN A 109 27.14 -25.48 -4.87
N ILE A 110 27.18 -24.97 -3.64
CA ILE A 110 27.13 -23.56 -3.29
C ILE A 110 28.52 -23.03 -2.95
N SER A 111 29.26 -23.73 -2.09
CA SER A 111 30.62 -23.32 -1.73
C SER A 111 31.58 -23.61 -2.89
N THR A 112 32.51 -22.69 -3.17
CA THR A 112 33.54 -22.91 -4.22
C THR A 112 34.66 -23.80 -3.69
N GLY A 113 35.11 -23.57 -2.46
CA GLY A 113 36.12 -24.37 -1.79
C GLY A 113 35.55 -25.50 -0.94
N SER A 114 36.45 -26.33 -0.40
CA SER A 114 36.12 -27.37 0.57
C SER A 114 36.69 -27.00 1.92
N SER A 115 35.86 -27.15 2.95
CA SER A 115 36.21 -26.86 4.34
C SER A 115 36.63 -28.12 5.09
N ASN A 116 37.54 -28.02 6.06
CA ASN A 116 38.05 -29.17 6.82
C ASN A 116 38.36 -28.82 8.29
N ALA A 117 37.39 -29.07 9.18
CA ALA A 117 37.54 -28.80 10.61
C ALA A 117 38.71 -29.56 11.27
N VAL A 118 39.05 -30.77 10.79
CA VAL A 118 40.19 -31.53 11.33
C VAL A 118 41.51 -30.81 11.06
N ALA A 119 41.63 -30.16 9.89
CA ALA A 119 42.82 -29.38 9.54
C ALA A 119 42.88 -28.04 10.29
N ALA A 120 41.72 -27.43 10.57
CA ALA A 120 41.59 -26.22 11.37
C ALA A 120 42.02 -26.38 12.83
N GLY A 121 41.89 -27.60 13.36
CA GLY A 121 42.21 -27.94 14.74
C GLY A 121 41.07 -27.57 15.69
N ASP A 122 40.35 -28.58 16.17
CA ASP A 122 39.23 -28.47 17.11
C ASP A 122 39.60 -27.56 18.31
N GLY A 123 39.06 -26.34 18.39
CA GLY A 123 39.31 -25.44 19.54
C GLY A 123 39.38 -23.94 19.28
N GLN A 124 39.20 -23.46 18.05
CA GLN A 124 39.27 -22.02 17.73
C GLN A 124 37.97 -21.25 18.04
N GLY A 125 36.96 -21.90 18.62
CA GLY A 125 35.68 -21.29 19.01
C GLY A 125 34.71 -20.97 17.87
N PHE A 126 35.13 -21.15 16.62
CA PHE A 126 34.31 -21.03 15.42
C PHE A 126 34.45 -22.30 14.57
N ASP A 127 33.34 -22.99 14.28
CA ASP A 127 33.31 -24.28 13.56
C ASP A 127 32.02 -24.44 12.73
N PHE A 128 31.83 -25.61 12.11
CA PHE A 128 30.64 -25.98 11.36
C PHE A 128 29.35 -25.83 12.17
N GLY A 129 28.45 -24.99 11.67
CA GLY A 129 27.13 -24.76 12.26
C GLY A 129 27.03 -23.38 12.89
N ASP A 130 28.15 -22.76 13.24
CA ASP A 130 28.19 -21.37 13.67
C ASP A 130 27.90 -20.44 12.49
N TYR A 131 27.08 -19.42 12.74
CA TYR A 131 26.69 -18.39 11.76
C TYR A 131 26.12 -18.94 10.44
N LYS A 132 25.56 -20.16 10.47
CA LYS A 132 24.84 -20.75 9.35
C LYS A 132 23.40 -20.27 9.32
N ASP A 133 23.00 -19.62 8.25
CA ASP A 133 21.62 -19.19 8.02
C ASP A 133 21.31 -19.13 6.51
N GLN A 134 20.02 -19.01 6.17
CA GLN A 134 19.59 -18.79 4.79
C GLN A 134 18.27 -18.03 4.68
N ALA A 135 18.15 -17.21 3.64
CA ALA A 135 16.93 -16.50 3.27
C ALA A 135 16.59 -16.76 1.80
N PHE A 136 15.31 -16.92 1.49
CA PHE A 136 14.86 -17.18 0.11
C PHE A 136 13.70 -16.26 -0.22
N THR A 137 13.86 -15.44 -1.25
CA THR A 137 12.82 -14.51 -1.71
C THR A 137 12.98 -14.21 -3.19
N ASN A 138 11.87 -14.13 -3.92
CA ASN A 138 11.82 -13.76 -5.34
C ASN A 138 12.84 -14.55 -6.20
N GLY A 139 12.88 -15.87 -6.01
CA GLY A 139 13.79 -16.78 -6.71
C GLY A 139 15.27 -16.62 -6.36
N GLN A 140 15.62 -15.88 -5.30
CA GLN A 140 16.99 -15.65 -4.84
C GLN A 140 17.21 -16.25 -3.45
N LEU A 141 17.99 -17.32 -3.40
CA LEU A 141 18.46 -17.94 -2.17
C LEU A 141 19.78 -17.30 -1.74
N TRP A 142 19.82 -16.76 -0.54
CA TRP A 142 21.02 -16.28 0.13
C TRP A 142 21.37 -17.25 1.24
N ALA A 143 22.59 -17.78 1.25
CA ALA A 143 23.07 -18.66 2.31
C ALA A 143 24.33 -18.07 2.95
N SER A 144 24.49 -18.25 4.26
CA SER A 144 25.74 -18.05 4.98
C SER A 144 26.20 -19.33 5.65
N TRP A 145 27.51 -19.54 5.76
CA TRP A 145 28.08 -20.73 6.37
C TRP A 145 29.50 -20.50 6.88
N ALA A 146 29.96 -21.36 7.79
CA ALA A 146 31.33 -21.42 8.27
C ALA A 146 32.22 -22.12 7.25
N ASP A 147 33.33 -21.50 6.85
CA ASP A 147 34.24 -22.02 5.83
C ASP A 147 35.69 -21.63 6.11
N ASP A 148 36.62 -22.59 5.98
CA ASP A 148 38.06 -22.40 6.12
C ASP A 148 38.83 -22.63 4.80
N SER A 149 38.14 -22.77 3.66
CA SER A 149 38.74 -23.08 2.36
C SER A 149 39.57 -21.94 1.77
N ASN A 150 39.35 -20.70 2.23
CA ASN A 150 39.93 -19.48 1.66
C ASN A 150 39.68 -19.30 0.15
N SER A 151 38.53 -19.78 -0.35
CA SER A 151 38.22 -19.78 -1.80
C SER A 151 38.19 -18.39 -2.44
N THR A 152 37.98 -17.33 -1.66
CA THR A 152 37.98 -15.92 -2.05
C THR A 152 39.36 -15.25 -1.89
N GLY A 153 40.34 -15.93 -1.29
CA GLY A 153 41.68 -15.42 -1.05
C GLY A 153 41.77 -14.36 0.06
N ASN A 154 40.71 -14.11 0.82
CA ASN A 154 40.63 -13.07 1.84
C ASN A 154 40.36 -13.59 3.27
N ASN A 155 40.32 -14.90 3.50
CA ASN A 155 40.29 -15.45 4.86
C ASN A 155 41.65 -15.17 5.54
N PRO A 156 41.70 -14.37 6.63
CA PRO A 156 42.94 -14.03 7.33
C PRO A 156 43.69 -15.26 7.89
N GLY A 157 42.99 -16.36 8.17
CA GLY A 157 43.58 -17.62 8.60
C GLY A 157 44.28 -18.41 7.50
N GLY A 158 44.01 -18.09 6.24
CA GLY A 158 44.47 -18.89 5.10
C GLY A 158 43.62 -20.16 4.89
N VAL A 159 44.12 -21.06 4.04
CA VAL A 159 43.43 -22.31 3.67
C VAL A 159 43.54 -23.33 4.80
N ASN A 160 42.41 -23.96 5.16
CA ASN A 160 42.29 -25.06 6.14
C ASN A 160 42.88 -24.73 7.51
N ASN A 161 42.56 -23.54 8.04
CA ASN A 161 43.10 -23.06 9.32
C ASN A 161 42.00 -22.49 10.22
N THR A 162 41.65 -21.20 10.13
CA THR A 162 40.52 -20.67 10.92
C THR A 162 39.29 -20.52 10.04
N PHE A 163 38.14 -20.96 10.55
CA PHE A 163 36.85 -20.69 9.92
C PHE A 163 36.60 -19.18 9.82
N ASP A 164 35.98 -18.78 8.72
CA ASP A 164 35.38 -17.46 8.53
C ASP A 164 33.94 -17.64 8.01
N THR A 165 33.14 -16.58 8.02
CA THR A 165 31.78 -16.62 7.48
C THR A 165 31.80 -16.33 5.98
N TYR A 166 31.27 -17.26 5.20
CA TYR A 166 31.09 -17.12 3.76
C TYR A 166 29.62 -16.97 3.43
N THR A 167 29.34 -16.34 2.30
CA THR A 167 27.99 -16.22 1.77
C THR A 167 27.97 -16.36 0.26
N ALA A 168 26.86 -16.86 -0.27
CA ALA A 168 26.59 -16.90 -1.69
C ALA A 168 25.11 -16.63 -1.96
N LYS A 169 24.87 -16.05 -3.13
CA LYS A 169 23.55 -15.92 -3.72
C LYS A 169 23.38 -16.96 -4.82
N VAL A 170 22.35 -17.78 -4.71
CA VAL A 170 21.92 -18.73 -5.73
C VAL A 170 20.64 -18.21 -6.36
N THR A 171 20.69 -17.97 -7.68
CA THR A 171 19.49 -17.67 -8.45
C THR A 171 18.85 -18.97 -8.90
N VAL A 172 17.67 -19.26 -8.37
CA VAL A 172 16.91 -20.46 -8.68
C VAL A 172 16.11 -20.21 -9.95
N SER A 173 16.65 -20.63 -11.09
CA SER A 173 15.92 -20.67 -12.37
C SER A 173 15.09 -21.96 -12.44
N GLY A 174 13.87 -21.91 -11.90
CA GLY A 174 13.00 -23.08 -11.85
C GLY A 174 11.70 -22.87 -11.07
N GLY A 175 11.68 -21.88 -10.16
CA GLY A 175 10.45 -21.26 -9.66
C GLY A 175 10.10 -20.06 -10.51
N GLY A 176 9.97 -20.25 -11.83
CA GLY A 176 9.11 -19.32 -12.55
C GLY A 176 7.72 -19.53 -11.97
N ALA A 177 7.07 -18.49 -11.46
CA ALA A 177 5.61 -18.45 -11.55
C ALA A 177 5.26 -19.02 -12.92
N ALA A 178 4.38 -20.03 -12.99
CA ALA A 178 3.98 -20.64 -14.25
C ALA A 178 3.84 -19.52 -15.28
N LYS A 179 4.54 -19.64 -16.42
CA LYS A 179 4.52 -18.58 -17.42
C LYS A 179 3.05 -18.37 -17.74
N ALA A 180 2.50 -17.25 -17.27
CA ALA A 180 1.07 -17.16 -17.16
C ALA A 180 0.47 -17.34 -18.56
N SER A 181 -0.58 -18.12 -18.65
CA SER A 181 -1.20 -18.58 -19.88
C SER A 181 -2.59 -17.97 -20.00
N PRO A 182 -3.07 -17.67 -21.21
CA PRO A 182 -4.44 -17.20 -21.39
C PRO A 182 -5.43 -18.14 -20.67
N GLY A 183 -6.19 -17.61 -19.71
CA GLY A 183 -7.19 -18.35 -18.94
C GLY A 183 -6.76 -18.82 -17.55
N ASP A 184 -5.57 -18.46 -17.07
CA ASP A 184 -5.11 -18.79 -15.70
C ASP A 184 -6.02 -18.22 -14.60
N TRP A 185 -6.80 -17.19 -14.93
CA TRP A 185 -7.87 -16.68 -14.10
C TRP A 185 -9.06 -16.25 -14.94
N ASN A 186 -10.26 -16.17 -14.34
CA ASN A 186 -11.48 -15.92 -15.10
C ASN A 186 -11.60 -14.45 -15.51
N THR A 187 -11.84 -13.54 -14.57
CA THR A 187 -12.13 -12.13 -14.87
C THR A 187 -12.03 -11.23 -13.64
N VAL A 188 -11.87 -9.91 -13.86
CA VAL A 188 -12.23 -8.91 -12.84
C VAL A 188 -13.74 -8.72 -12.93
N GLU A 189 -14.47 -9.22 -11.94
CA GLU A 189 -15.93 -9.18 -11.93
C GLU A 189 -16.46 -7.99 -11.14
N PHE A 190 -17.28 -7.16 -11.79
CA PHE A 190 -18.15 -6.19 -11.14
C PHE A 190 -19.56 -6.78 -11.08
N THR A 191 -20.10 -6.92 -9.87
CA THR A 191 -21.42 -7.51 -9.64
C THR A 191 -22.55 -6.48 -9.77
N GLU A 192 -23.80 -6.95 -9.79
CA GLU A 192 -25.02 -6.15 -10.04
C GLU A 192 -25.28 -5.00 -9.05
N TYR A 193 -24.56 -4.96 -7.93
CA TYR A 193 -24.65 -3.92 -6.89
C TYR A 193 -23.33 -3.17 -6.67
N ALA A 194 -22.37 -3.34 -7.59
CA ALA A 194 -21.18 -2.53 -7.60
C ALA A 194 -21.55 -1.07 -7.88
N ASN A 195 -21.00 -0.13 -7.09
CA ASN A 195 -21.21 1.29 -7.33
C ASN A 195 -20.72 1.67 -8.74
N ASP A 196 -21.47 2.49 -9.47
CA ASP A 196 -21.19 2.93 -10.83
C ASP A 196 -21.15 4.47 -10.98
N ASN A 197 -21.16 5.20 -9.86
CA ASN A 197 -21.11 6.67 -9.87
C ASN A 197 -19.86 7.20 -10.59
N ASN A 198 -20.06 8.15 -11.51
CA ASN A 198 -18.97 8.80 -12.25
C ASN A 198 -18.20 9.82 -11.40
N VAL A 199 -17.58 9.33 -10.34
CA VAL A 199 -16.76 10.08 -9.38
C VAL A 199 -15.34 9.54 -9.46
N ALA A 200 -14.37 10.42 -9.68
CA ALA A 200 -12.98 10.00 -9.81
C ALA A 200 -12.29 9.92 -8.44
N VAL A 201 -11.57 8.82 -8.20
CA VAL A 201 -10.82 8.59 -6.96
C VAL A 201 -9.35 8.91 -7.17
N PHE A 202 -8.72 9.58 -6.21
CA PHE A 202 -7.30 9.89 -6.20
C PHE A 202 -6.70 9.55 -4.84
N ASN A 203 -5.42 9.23 -4.84
CA ASN A 203 -4.59 9.32 -3.65
C ASN A 203 -3.74 10.58 -3.80
N GLN A 204 -3.48 11.26 -2.69
CA GLN A 204 -2.57 12.41 -2.63
C GLN A 204 -1.22 12.03 -3.27
N THR A 205 -0.71 12.89 -4.15
CA THR A 205 0.65 12.78 -4.70
C THR A 205 1.58 13.72 -3.95
N GLY A 206 2.61 13.18 -3.28
CA GLY A 206 3.60 13.94 -2.52
C GLY A 206 4.46 12.99 -1.68
N THR A 207 5.76 13.27 -1.54
CA THR A 207 6.69 12.35 -0.86
C THR A 207 6.55 12.40 0.65
N SER A 208 6.38 11.23 1.27
CA SER A 208 6.63 11.02 2.70
C SER A 208 8.11 11.27 3.01
N GLY A 209 8.48 12.49 3.42
CA GLY A 209 9.84 12.80 3.88
C GLY A 209 10.41 14.18 3.55
N GLY A 210 9.72 15.26 3.91
CA GLY A 210 10.29 16.62 3.98
C GLY A 210 10.14 17.45 2.71
N GLY A 211 9.16 18.37 2.74
CA GLY A 211 8.76 19.24 1.64
C GLY A 211 7.67 18.57 0.82
N ASP A 212 6.40 18.82 1.16
CA ASP A 212 5.32 18.42 0.28
C ASP A 212 5.42 19.25 -1.02
N THR A 213 5.01 18.66 -2.14
CA THR A 213 5.18 19.27 -3.47
C THR A 213 3.91 19.94 -3.95
N ILE A 214 2.79 19.79 -3.24
CA ILE A 214 1.45 20.22 -3.69
C ILE A 214 0.91 21.41 -2.89
N ASP A 215 1.80 22.25 -2.37
CA ASP A 215 1.47 23.16 -1.26
C ASP A 215 0.92 24.53 -1.72
N THR A 216 0.89 24.76 -3.04
CA THR A 216 0.45 26.03 -3.65
C THR A 216 -0.43 25.80 -4.88
N PRO A 217 -1.23 26.80 -5.32
CA PRO A 217 -1.96 26.71 -6.59
C PRO A 217 -1.05 26.40 -7.80
N GLY A 218 0.21 26.84 -7.77
CA GLY A 218 1.18 26.58 -8.84
C GLY A 218 1.66 25.13 -8.92
N THR A 219 1.50 24.37 -7.84
CA THR A 219 1.96 22.98 -7.73
C THR A 219 0.83 22.00 -7.40
N ALA A 220 -0.42 22.47 -7.44
CA ALA A 220 -1.59 21.71 -7.05
C ALA A 220 -1.76 20.41 -7.86
N GLN A 221 -2.18 19.34 -7.19
CA GLN A 221 -2.52 18.08 -7.85
C GLN A 221 -3.83 18.25 -8.66
N ALA A 222 -3.78 18.01 -9.97
CA ALA A 222 -4.93 18.13 -10.85
C ALA A 222 -5.89 16.93 -10.72
N LEU A 223 -7.17 17.19 -10.47
CA LEU A 223 -8.24 16.19 -10.33
C LEU A 223 -9.06 15.99 -11.62
N GLY A 224 -9.11 17.00 -12.49
CA GLY A 224 -9.85 16.97 -13.76
C GLY A 224 -10.98 18.01 -13.82
N ALA A 225 -12.00 17.76 -14.65
CA ALA A 225 -13.13 18.66 -14.84
C ALA A 225 -14.37 18.18 -14.07
N LEU A 226 -15.02 19.09 -13.36
CA LEU A 226 -16.30 18.87 -12.68
C LEU A 226 -17.44 19.23 -13.64
N ALA A 227 -18.40 18.33 -13.81
CA ALA A 227 -19.59 18.58 -14.62
C ALA A 227 -20.43 19.73 -14.02
N PRO A 228 -21.15 20.52 -14.84
CA PRO A 228 -21.99 21.61 -14.34
C PRO A 228 -23.27 21.14 -13.63
N ASN A 229 -23.66 19.87 -13.82
CA ASN A 229 -24.83 19.24 -13.19
C ASN A 229 -24.76 17.71 -13.38
N GLN A 230 -25.66 17.00 -12.70
CA GLN A 230 -25.77 15.54 -12.71
C GLN A 230 -25.98 14.93 -14.11
N GLN A 231 -26.62 15.67 -15.02
CA GLN A 231 -26.94 15.20 -16.37
C GLN A 231 -25.78 15.37 -17.36
N SER A 232 -24.78 16.18 -17.01
CA SER A 232 -23.65 16.51 -17.89
C SER A 232 -22.37 15.73 -17.55
N GLY A 233 -22.48 14.70 -16.69
CA GLY A 233 -21.36 13.84 -16.32
C GLY A 233 -20.97 12.90 -17.48
N ASP A 234 -19.68 12.85 -17.79
CA ASP A 234 -19.09 11.97 -18.80
C ASP A 234 -17.65 11.58 -18.44
N ASP A 235 -16.92 10.90 -19.33
CA ASP A 235 -15.54 10.45 -19.08
C ASP A 235 -14.55 11.61 -18.84
N ASN A 236 -14.85 12.79 -19.38
CA ASN A 236 -14.06 14.00 -19.26
C ASN A 236 -14.53 14.88 -18.07
N ASN A 237 -15.84 14.98 -17.86
CA ASN A 237 -16.48 15.78 -16.83
C ASN A 237 -17.07 14.87 -15.74
N ARG A 238 -16.40 14.79 -14.60
CA ARG A 238 -16.80 13.92 -13.49
C ARG A 238 -17.92 14.57 -12.68
N LEU A 239 -18.77 13.74 -12.07
CA LEU A 239 -19.80 14.18 -11.10
C LEU A 239 -19.20 14.55 -9.75
N GLY A 240 -17.95 14.18 -9.52
CA GLY A 240 -17.19 14.56 -8.35
C GLY A 240 -15.81 13.93 -8.29
N PHE A 241 -15.09 14.28 -7.24
CA PHE A 241 -13.76 13.78 -6.91
C PHE A 241 -13.73 13.31 -5.46
N VAL A 242 -13.07 12.20 -5.21
CA VAL A 242 -12.71 11.73 -3.88
C VAL A 242 -11.20 11.62 -3.82
N VAL A 243 -10.57 12.26 -2.83
CA VAL A 243 -9.12 12.23 -2.64
C VAL A 243 -8.80 11.71 -1.26
N ASN A 244 -8.06 10.60 -1.18
CA ASN A 244 -7.49 10.12 0.08
C ASN A 244 -6.14 10.79 0.29
N GLY A 245 -6.01 11.59 1.36
CA GLY A 245 -4.80 12.32 1.69
C GLY A 245 -4.45 12.25 3.16
N SER A 246 -3.33 12.89 3.53
CA SER A 246 -2.93 13.06 4.92
C SER A 246 -2.17 14.36 5.16
N ILE A 247 -2.31 14.87 6.38
CA ILE A 247 -1.45 15.90 6.95
C ILE A 247 -0.46 15.16 7.84
N ASN A 248 0.77 14.96 7.36
CA ASN A 248 1.77 14.13 8.04
C ASN A 248 2.60 14.95 9.04
N ASN A 249 2.78 16.23 8.76
CA ASN A 249 3.35 17.25 9.63
C ASN A 249 2.30 18.35 9.83
N PRO A 250 2.15 18.93 11.04
CA PRO A 250 1.19 20.01 11.27
C PRO A 250 1.34 21.21 10.33
N SER A 251 2.54 21.46 9.79
CA SER A 251 2.76 22.56 8.82
C SER A 251 2.39 22.21 7.38
N ASP A 252 2.05 20.95 7.08
CA ASP A 252 1.75 20.51 5.71
C ASP A 252 0.50 21.20 5.17
N VAL A 253 0.49 21.44 3.87
CA VAL A 253 -0.61 22.02 3.12
C VAL A 253 -0.78 21.24 1.83
N ASN A 254 -1.99 20.80 1.57
CA ASN A 254 -2.32 20.06 0.35
C ASN A 254 -3.22 20.91 -0.53
N VAL A 255 -2.82 21.16 -1.78
CA VAL A 255 -3.62 21.90 -2.76
C VAL A 255 -3.98 20.99 -3.93
N TYR A 256 -5.27 20.92 -4.21
CA TYR A 256 -5.86 20.21 -5.33
C TYR A 256 -6.45 21.21 -6.31
N SER A 257 -6.46 20.89 -7.61
CA SER A 257 -7.09 21.74 -8.62
C SER A 257 -8.10 20.98 -9.46
N PHE A 258 -9.17 21.66 -9.85
CA PHE A 258 -10.16 21.13 -10.78
C PHE A 258 -10.68 22.25 -11.68
N THR A 259 -11.14 21.90 -12.88
CA THR A 259 -11.84 22.85 -13.77
C THR A 259 -13.34 22.73 -13.58
N GLY A 260 -14.06 23.84 -13.64
CA GLY A 260 -15.52 23.86 -13.53
C GLY A 260 -16.12 25.01 -14.33
N THR A 261 -17.41 24.90 -14.63
CA THR A 261 -18.16 25.99 -15.26
C THR A 261 -18.59 26.98 -14.17
N PRO A 262 -18.29 28.29 -14.29
CA PRO A 262 -18.81 29.29 -13.36
C PRO A 262 -20.34 29.21 -13.21
N GLY A 263 -20.84 29.39 -11.99
CA GLY A 263 -22.26 29.23 -11.63
C GLY A 263 -22.66 27.80 -11.24
N THR A 264 -21.77 26.81 -11.42
CA THR A 264 -22.01 25.45 -10.92
C THR A 264 -22.05 25.45 -9.40
N THR A 265 -23.07 24.81 -8.81
CA THR A 265 -23.09 24.56 -7.36
C THR A 265 -22.29 23.30 -7.05
N ALA A 266 -21.35 23.40 -6.13
CA ALA A 266 -20.53 22.30 -5.65
C ALA A 266 -20.51 22.25 -4.13
N TRP A 267 -20.38 21.05 -3.58
CA TRP A 267 -20.11 20.80 -2.18
C TRP A 267 -18.69 20.28 -2.04
N ILE A 268 -17.96 20.86 -1.10
CA ILE A 268 -16.54 20.61 -0.88
C ILE A 268 -16.35 20.40 0.62
N ASP A 269 -15.93 19.20 1.00
CA ASP A 269 -15.83 18.79 2.40
C ASP A 269 -14.70 17.79 2.63
N VAL A 270 -14.26 17.72 3.88
CA VAL A 270 -13.33 16.72 4.36
C VAL A 270 -14.08 15.81 5.34
N GLY A 271 -13.95 14.50 5.16
CA GLY A 271 -14.48 13.48 6.05
C GLY A 271 -13.50 12.32 6.22
N ASN A 272 -13.94 11.22 6.85
CA ASN A 272 -13.10 10.09 7.25
C ASN A 272 -11.82 10.53 7.99
N THR A 273 -11.87 11.63 8.74
CA THR A 273 -10.73 12.08 9.54
C THR A 273 -10.68 11.28 10.83
N MET A 274 -9.47 11.08 11.36
CA MET A 274 -9.33 10.66 12.75
C MET A 274 -9.55 11.86 13.67
N HIS A 275 -10.02 11.64 14.91
CA HIS A 275 -10.16 12.69 15.94
C HIS A 275 -8.88 13.49 16.23
N GLY A 276 -7.72 13.05 15.74
CA GLY A 276 -6.44 13.74 15.88
C GLY A 276 -6.19 14.86 14.86
N LEU A 277 -7.03 15.00 13.83
CA LEU A 277 -6.93 16.06 12.83
C LEU A 277 -8.05 17.09 13.02
N ASP A 278 -7.67 18.35 13.14
CA ASP A 278 -8.56 19.52 13.09
C ASP A 278 -8.15 20.30 11.85
N SER A 279 -8.93 20.20 10.78
CA SER A 279 -8.54 20.63 9.44
C SER A 279 -9.35 21.83 8.97
N VAL A 280 -8.74 22.62 8.08
CA VAL A 280 -9.37 23.74 7.40
C VAL A 280 -9.40 23.44 5.91
N ILE A 281 -10.52 23.75 5.27
CA ILE A 281 -10.66 23.71 3.82
C ILE A 281 -10.88 25.11 3.25
N GLU A 282 -10.24 25.41 2.14
CA GLU A 282 -10.38 26.68 1.43
C GLU A 282 -10.55 26.49 -0.06
N LEU A 283 -11.42 27.32 -0.66
CA LEU A 283 -11.50 27.50 -2.10
C LEU A 283 -10.64 28.71 -2.47
N LEU A 284 -9.72 28.54 -3.42
CA LEU A 284 -8.82 29.60 -3.88
C LEU A 284 -8.98 29.88 -5.37
N ASP A 285 -8.60 31.09 -5.77
CA ASP A 285 -8.31 31.43 -7.16
C ASP A 285 -6.87 31.03 -7.57
N ARG A 286 -6.52 31.28 -8.84
CA ARG A 286 -5.19 30.98 -9.39
C ARG A 286 -4.04 31.74 -8.73
N ASN A 287 -4.32 32.88 -8.09
CA ASN A 287 -3.32 33.68 -7.40
C ASN A 287 -3.16 33.25 -5.93
N GLY A 288 -3.97 32.30 -5.46
CA GLY A 288 -4.00 31.85 -4.07
C GLY A 288 -4.84 32.73 -3.15
N ASN A 289 -5.67 33.62 -3.70
CA ASN A 289 -6.63 34.37 -2.91
C ASN A 289 -7.74 33.44 -2.41
N VAL A 290 -8.10 33.55 -1.13
CA VAL A 290 -9.17 32.74 -0.51
C VAL A 290 -10.52 33.31 -0.91
N LEU A 291 -11.34 32.49 -1.58
CA LEU A 291 -12.69 32.81 -2.04
C LEU A 291 -13.75 32.39 -1.01
N ALA A 292 -13.51 31.25 -0.34
CA ALA A 292 -14.33 30.72 0.75
C ALA A 292 -13.46 29.83 1.66
N ARG A 293 -13.84 29.71 2.93
CA ARG A 293 -13.17 28.89 3.95
C ARG A 293 -14.21 28.20 4.82
N SER A 294 -13.93 26.96 5.20
CA SER A 294 -14.62 26.28 6.28
C SER A 294 -13.60 25.60 7.21
N ASP A 295 -13.85 25.63 8.51
CA ASP A 295 -13.05 24.91 9.51
C ASP A 295 -13.87 23.95 10.39
N SER A 296 -15.18 24.12 10.48
CA SER A 296 -16.08 23.19 11.18
C SER A 296 -17.50 23.39 10.67
N ALA A 297 -17.96 22.52 9.77
CA ALA A 297 -19.27 22.65 9.15
C ALA A 297 -20.42 22.72 10.17
N VAL A 298 -20.29 21.98 11.27
CA VAL A 298 -21.29 21.92 12.36
C VAL A 298 -21.42 23.27 13.08
N LEU A 299 -20.29 23.81 13.57
CA LEU A 299 -20.29 25.08 14.31
C LEU A 299 -20.68 26.25 13.40
N GLU A 300 -20.31 26.15 12.13
CA GLU A 300 -20.73 27.08 11.10
C GLU A 300 -22.24 27.00 10.94
N GLU A 301 -22.84 25.84 10.62
CA GLU A 301 -24.30 25.72 10.49
C GLU A 301 -25.09 26.24 11.71
N GLU A 302 -24.65 25.94 12.93
CA GLU A 302 -25.28 26.47 14.15
C GLU A 302 -25.25 28.00 14.21
N SER A 303 -24.11 28.58 13.85
CA SER A 303 -23.95 30.03 13.75
C SER A 303 -24.80 30.61 12.59
N ALA A 304 -25.08 29.86 11.50
CA ALA A 304 -25.94 30.34 10.38
C ALA A 304 -27.33 30.61 10.90
N LEU A 305 -27.85 29.63 11.64
CA LEU A 305 -29.21 29.64 12.15
C LEU A 305 -29.39 30.78 13.15
N GLN A 306 -28.33 31.17 13.86
CA GLN A 306 -28.36 32.27 14.84
C GLN A 306 -28.08 33.65 14.23
N ALA A 307 -27.12 33.76 13.31
CA ALA A 307 -26.54 35.02 12.84
C ALA A 307 -26.80 35.34 11.35
N GLY A 308 -27.36 34.40 10.60
CA GLY A 308 -27.72 34.55 9.19
C GLY A 308 -26.63 34.20 8.19
N ASP A 309 -25.34 34.14 8.60
CA ASP A 309 -24.21 33.72 7.74
C ASP A 309 -22.97 33.26 8.54
N PRO A 310 -22.48 32.02 8.45
CA PRO A 310 -21.55 31.56 9.48
C PRO A 310 -20.34 30.74 9.06
N LEU A 311 -20.04 30.59 7.76
CA LEU A 311 -18.80 29.93 7.35
C LEU A 311 -17.64 30.51 8.16
N ALA A 312 -16.75 29.67 8.72
CA ALA A 312 -15.85 30.07 9.78
C ALA A 312 -15.13 31.34 9.36
N ALA A 313 -15.48 32.43 10.06
CA ALA A 313 -15.08 33.76 9.71
C ALA A 313 -13.56 33.86 9.83
N GLY A 314 -12.86 33.58 8.73
CA GLY A 314 -11.55 34.10 8.50
C GLY A 314 -11.65 35.62 8.49
N PRO A 315 -10.84 36.37 9.26
CA PRO A 315 -10.89 37.82 9.34
C PRO A 315 -10.55 38.58 8.03
N ASP A 316 -10.59 37.95 6.86
CA ASP A 316 -10.12 38.51 5.59
C ASP A 316 -11.12 38.47 4.41
N LEU A 317 -12.33 37.92 4.57
CA LEU A 317 -13.35 38.01 3.51
C LEU A 317 -14.12 39.35 3.54
N GLY A 318 -13.98 40.14 4.61
CA GLY A 318 -14.63 41.45 4.77
C GLY A 318 -13.71 42.62 5.16
N ALA A 319 -12.44 42.41 5.52
CA ALA A 319 -11.60 43.47 6.09
C ALA A 319 -10.66 44.18 5.10
N SER A 320 -10.37 43.60 3.93
CA SER A 320 -9.35 44.14 3.01
C SER A 320 -9.88 45.13 1.97
N GLY A 321 -11.20 45.36 1.87
CA GLY A 321 -11.78 46.23 0.84
C GLY A 321 -11.45 45.79 -0.61
N ALA A 322 -10.97 44.55 -0.77
CA ALA A 322 -10.38 44.05 -2.01
C ALA A 322 -11.40 43.29 -2.90
N GLY A 323 -12.61 43.03 -2.42
CA GLY A 323 -13.73 42.54 -3.23
C GLY A 323 -13.59 41.11 -3.78
N TYR A 324 -12.76 40.26 -3.15
CA TYR A 324 -12.47 38.90 -3.62
C TYR A 324 -13.28 37.78 -2.92
N GLY A 325 -14.04 38.10 -1.87
CA GLY A 325 -14.91 37.12 -1.22
C GLY A 325 -16.16 36.84 -2.05
N LEU A 326 -16.58 35.57 -2.08
CA LEU A 326 -17.88 35.19 -2.64
C LEU A 326 -19.00 35.96 -1.91
N ALA A 327 -20.05 36.35 -2.65
CA ALA A 327 -21.21 36.98 -2.03
C ALA A 327 -21.87 35.97 -1.07
N HIS A 328 -22.56 36.50 -0.05
CA HIS A 328 -23.20 35.72 1.01
C HIS A 328 -23.98 34.46 0.55
N ASN A 329 -24.66 34.50 -0.59
CA ASN A 329 -25.45 33.36 -1.09
C ASN A 329 -24.64 32.34 -1.93
N ASP A 330 -23.41 32.70 -2.28
CA ASP A 330 -22.52 31.92 -3.14
C ASP A 330 -21.59 31.01 -2.34
N ALA A 331 -21.53 31.15 -1.01
CA ALA A 331 -20.85 30.20 -0.12
C ALA A 331 -21.68 30.03 1.18
N LEU A 332 -22.08 28.80 1.48
CA LEU A 332 -22.86 28.46 2.67
C LEU A 332 -22.23 27.25 3.39
N PRO A 333 -22.46 27.06 4.69
CA PRO A 333 -22.07 25.84 5.38
C PRO A 333 -22.73 24.62 4.76
N LEU A 334 -22.06 23.48 4.87
CA LEU A 334 -22.65 22.19 4.57
C LEU A 334 -23.80 21.93 5.56
N GLN A 335 -25.00 21.64 5.06
CA GLN A 335 -26.17 21.38 5.91
C GLN A 335 -26.15 19.92 6.37
N GLY A 336 -25.97 19.71 7.68
CA GLY A 336 -25.95 18.37 8.24
C GLY A 336 -27.31 17.98 8.76
N ASP A 337 -27.91 16.93 8.19
CA ASP A 337 -29.14 16.33 8.73
C ASP A 337 -28.91 15.89 10.19
N THR A 338 -29.45 16.67 11.12
CA THR A 338 -29.39 16.46 12.56
C THR A 338 -30.42 15.41 12.94
N PHE A 339 -30.04 14.12 12.87
CA PHE A 339 -30.93 13.06 13.36
C PHE A 339 -31.15 13.12 14.88
N THR A 340 -30.20 13.64 15.65
CA THR A 340 -30.34 13.83 17.10
C THR A 340 -29.52 15.02 17.56
N HIS A 341 -30.19 16.10 17.98
CA HIS A 341 -29.53 17.26 18.61
C HIS A 341 -29.12 16.87 20.04
N GLY A 342 -27.83 16.63 20.25
CA GLY A 342 -27.24 16.41 21.57
C GLY A 342 -26.98 17.74 22.29
N ILE A 343 -26.94 17.74 23.63
CA ILE A 343 -26.62 18.94 24.43
C ILE A 343 -25.14 19.33 24.28
N TYR A 344 -24.28 18.37 23.87
CA TYR A 344 -22.87 18.56 23.62
C TYR A 344 -22.49 18.14 22.19
N PRO A 345 -21.56 18.84 21.52
CA PRO A 345 -21.10 18.49 20.16
C PRO A 345 -20.55 17.06 20.02
N SER A 346 -20.12 16.44 21.12
CA SER A 346 -19.66 15.04 21.16
C SER A 346 -20.78 14.01 21.00
N ASP A 347 -22.04 14.43 21.22
CA ASP A 347 -23.20 13.55 21.29
C ASP A 347 -24.04 13.61 20.01
N GLU A 348 -23.65 14.47 19.05
CA GLU A 348 -24.36 14.68 17.80
C GLU A 348 -23.89 13.68 16.74
N GLN A 349 -24.70 12.64 16.49
CA GLN A 349 -24.50 11.74 15.35
C GLN A 349 -25.12 12.36 14.10
N ARG A 350 -24.28 12.72 13.13
CA ARG A 350 -24.74 13.15 11.80
C ARG A 350 -24.13 12.31 10.69
N ASN A 351 -24.83 12.29 9.55
CA ASN A 351 -24.61 11.40 8.41
C ASN A 351 -23.41 11.82 7.55
N TYR A 352 -22.29 12.11 8.20
CA TYR A 352 -21.00 12.30 7.56
C TYR A 352 -20.21 11.02 7.77
N GLY A 353 -19.45 10.58 6.76
CA GLY A 353 -18.54 9.44 6.90
C GLY A 353 -17.36 9.73 7.85
N SER A 354 -17.60 10.40 8.98
CA SER A 354 -16.61 10.78 9.97
C SER A 354 -17.27 10.96 11.32
N SER A 355 -16.60 10.51 12.38
CA SER A 355 -16.99 10.77 13.77
C SER A 355 -16.43 12.09 14.31
N ASN A 356 -15.72 12.86 13.48
CA ASN A 356 -15.08 14.11 13.88
C ASN A 356 -16.01 15.30 13.70
N ALA A 357 -16.43 15.92 14.81
CA ALA A 357 -17.30 17.10 14.80
C ALA A 357 -16.62 18.37 14.24
N PHE A 358 -15.29 18.36 14.08
CA PHE A 358 -14.50 19.47 13.55
C PHE A 358 -14.18 19.34 12.06
N ASP A 359 -14.90 18.47 11.35
CA ASP A 359 -14.70 18.35 9.92
C ASP A 359 -15.24 19.58 9.17
N PRO A 360 -14.44 20.19 8.27
CA PRO A 360 -14.86 21.34 7.49
C PRO A 360 -15.65 20.92 6.25
N GLY A 361 -16.56 21.77 5.81
CA GLY A 361 -17.38 21.54 4.63
C GLY A 361 -18.21 22.75 4.25
N MET A 362 -18.35 22.98 2.94
CA MET A 362 -19.09 24.12 2.40
C MET A 362 -19.80 23.78 1.10
N ARG A 363 -20.95 24.43 0.88
CA ARG A 363 -21.62 24.58 -0.41
C ARG A 363 -21.14 25.87 -1.06
N VAL A 364 -20.67 25.81 -2.29
CA VAL A 364 -20.22 26.98 -3.06
C VAL A 364 -20.89 27.04 -4.43
N VAL A 365 -21.16 28.24 -4.91
CA VAL A 365 -21.45 28.54 -6.31
C VAL A 365 -20.14 29.01 -6.92
N LEU A 366 -19.60 28.23 -7.86
CA LEU A 366 -18.27 28.49 -8.43
C LEU A 366 -18.23 29.87 -9.10
N PRO A 367 -17.36 30.80 -8.67
CA PRO A 367 -17.37 32.16 -9.20
C PRO A 367 -16.79 32.25 -10.61
N SER A 368 -17.22 33.26 -11.36
CA SER A 368 -16.55 33.68 -12.59
C SER A 368 -15.21 34.34 -12.25
N ASP A 369 -14.15 34.00 -12.99
CA ASP A 369 -12.87 34.73 -12.96
C ASP A 369 -12.88 35.98 -13.88
N ASN A 370 -14.03 36.31 -14.47
CA ASN A 370 -14.24 37.40 -15.43
C ASN A 370 -13.38 37.32 -16.70
N SER A 371 -12.75 36.17 -16.98
CA SER A 371 -11.94 35.96 -18.19
C SER A 371 -12.76 35.79 -19.46
N GLY A 372 -14.09 35.58 -19.31
CA GLY A 372 -14.99 35.24 -20.42
C GLY A 372 -14.83 33.80 -20.93
N GLN A 373 -14.03 32.97 -20.25
CA GLN A 373 -13.90 31.56 -20.57
C GLN A 373 -15.13 30.76 -20.12
N ALA A 374 -15.43 29.69 -20.83
CA ALA A 374 -16.52 28.78 -20.49
C ALA A 374 -16.24 27.98 -19.20
N THR A 375 -14.98 27.83 -18.84
CA THR A 375 -14.52 27.10 -17.64
C THR A 375 -13.39 27.83 -16.95
N THR A 376 -13.33 27.73 -15.63
CA THR A 376 -12.27 28.28 -14.77
C THR A 376 -11.62 27.16 -13.96
N THR A 377 -10.34 27.30 -13.62
CA THR A 377 -9.63 26.41 -12.69
C THR A 377 -9.77 26.94 -11.27
N TYR A 378 -10.25 26.09 -10.37
CA TYR A 378 -10.37 26.35 -8.94
C TYR A 378 -9.39 25.49 -8.17
N TYR A 379 -9.03 25.95 -6.99
CA TYR A 379 -8.07 25.26 -6.12
C TYR A 379 -8.69 25.01 -4.76
N VAL A 380 -8.53 23.81 -4.23
CA VAL A 380 -8.96 23.45 -2.88
C VAL A 380 -7.72 23.22 -2.04
N ARG A 381 -7.57 24.00 -0.98
CA ARG A 381 -6.45 23.89 -0.04
C ARG A 381 -6.93 23.27 1.26
N ILE A 382 -6.19 22.28 1.77
CA ILE A 382 -6.43 21.60 3.03
C ILE A 382 -5.18 21.68 3.90
N PHE A 383 -5.34 22.06 5.16
CA PHE A 383 -4.25 22.16 6.12
C PHE A 383 -4.77 21.99 7.55
N SER A 384 -3.86 21.78 8.50
CA SER A 384 -4.21 21.73 9.91
C SER A 384 -4.51 23.12 10.47
N LYS A 385 -5.61 23.25 11.22
CA LYS A 385 -5.97 24.48 11.93
C LYS A 385 -4.88 24.83 12.94
N GLY A 386 -4.48 26.11 12.99
CA GLY A 386 -3.49 26.60 13.95
C GLY A 386 -4.09 26.95 15.31
N ALA A 387 -3.23 27.35 16.24
CA ALA A 387 -3.68 27.72 17.59
C ALA A 387 -4.73 28.85 17.60
N THR A 388 -5.68 28.78 18.52
CA THR A 388 -6.68 29.82 18.80
C THR A 388 -6.31 30.63 20.04
N ASN A 389 -7.03 31.73 20.30
CA ASN A 389 -6.99 32.41 21.58
C ASN A 389 -7.52 31.48 22.71
N PRO A 390 -7.24 31.78 23.99
CA PRO A 390 -7.74 30.98 25.12
C PRO A 390 -9.28 30.89 25.21
N ASP A 391 -10.00 31.82 24.60
CA ASP A 391 -11.47 31.82 24.50
C ASP A 391 -12.00 31.04 23.29
N GLY A 392 -11.12 30.38 22.52
CA GLY A 392 -11.46 29.63 21.31
C GLY A 392 -11.57 30.48 20.04
N SER A 393 -11.48 31.81 20.14
CA SER A 393 -11.56 32.68 18.96
C SER A 393 -10.32 32.59 18.06
N PRO A 394 -10.46 32.74 16.73
CA PRO A 394 -9.31 32.75 15.83
C PRO A 394 -8.31 33.88 16.13
N ASN A 395 -7.04 33.60 15.93
CA ASN A 395 -5.94 34.56 16.00
C ASN A 395 -5.09 34.53 14.71
N ALA A 396 -3.98 35.27 14.69
CA ALA A 396 -3.11 35.39 13.51
C ALA A 396 -2.46 34.06 13.05
N GLN A 397 -2.52 32.99 13.85
CA GLN A 397 -2.00 31.66 13.52
C GLN A 397 -3.10 30.68 13.10
N THR A 398 -4.37 30.94 13.42
CA THR A 398 -5.44 29.93 13.25
C THR A 398 -5.59 29.49 11.79
N TYR A 399 -5.42 30.40 10.84
CA TYR A 399 -5.58 30.13 9.40
C TYR A 399 -4.38 30.58 8.55
N SER A 400 -3.19 30.67 9.16
CA SER A 400 -2.02 31.21 8.47
C SER A 400 -1.38 30.15 7.57
N VAL A 401 -1.29 30.47 6.28
CA VAL A 401 -0.51 29.73 5.28
C VAL A 401 0.46 30.69 4.61
N SER A 402 1.76 30.37 4.67
CA SER A 402 2.82 31.19 4.07
C SER A 402 2.83 31.11 2.54
N SER A 403 3.51 32.04 1.88
CA SER A 403 3.68 32.03 0.41
C SER A 403 4.49 30.82 -0.10
N GLN A 404 5.17 30.09 0.78
CA GLN A 404 5.87 28.85 0.48
C GLN A 404 5.02 27.60 0.72
N GLY A 405 3.73 27.76 1.07
CA GLY A 405 2.84 26.62 1.30
C GLY A 405 2.98 25.95 2.67
N LEU A 406 3.56 26.63 3.66
CA LEU A 406 3.63 26.11 5.04
C LEU A 406 2.54 26.73 5.90
N SER A 407 1.80 25.91 6.63
CA SER A 407 0.81 26.35 7.63
C SER A 407 1.40 26.43 9.04
N THR A 408 0.67 27.08 9.94
CA THR A 408 0.94 27.10 11.40
C THR A 408 0.06 26.10 12.15
N GLY A 409 -0.35 25.02 11.47
CA GLY A 409 -1.19 23.98 12.04
C GLY A 409 -0.55 23.28 13.23
N ILE A 410 -1.37 22.60 14.03
CA ILE A 410 -0.96 21.91 15.27
C ILE A 410 -1.41 20.45 15.35
N SER A 411 -2.18 19.98 14.38
CA SER A 411 -2.80 18.66 14.31
C SER A 411 -2.34 17.89 13.07
N THR A 412 -2.51 16.57 13.07
CA THR A 412 -2.11 15.69 11.95
C THR A 412 -3.08 14.56 11.81
N GLY A 413 -3.15 13.97 10.62
CA GLY A 413 -3.96 12.79 10.39
C GLY A 413 -4.35 12.60 8.93
N PRO A 414 -4.92 11.44 8.61
CA PRO A 414 -5.52 11.18 7.31
C PRO A 414 -6.83 11.95 7.17
N TYR A 415 -7.20 12.20 5.93
CA TYR A 415 -8.48 12.79 5.56
C TYR A 415 -8.94 12.25 4.21
N GLN A 416 -10.23 12.37 3.94
CA GLN A 416 -10.81 12.18 2.62
C GLN A 416 -11.51 13.45 2.17
N LEU A 417 -10.97 14.10 1.12
CA LEU A 417 -11.62 15.23 0.46
C LEU A 417 -12.70 14.69 -0.49
N GLN A 418 -13.87 15.32 -0.47
CA GLN A 418 -14.87 15.18 -1.52
C GLN A 418 -15.19 16.53 -2.17
N ILE A 419 -15.32 16.51 -3.50
CA ILE A 419 -15.86 17.62 -4.30
C ILE A 419 -16.99 17.04 -5.13
N ARG A 420 -18.22 17.50 -4.97
CA ARG A 420 -19.40 16.85 -5.55
C ARG A 420 -20.51 17.84 -5.92
N LEU A 421 -21.45 17.38 -6.75
CA LEU A 421 -22.59 18.17 -7.26
C LEU A 421 -23.89 18.01 -6.46
N GLN A 422 -23.82 17.28 -5.34
CA GLN A 422 -24.93 17.09 -4.41
C GLN A 422 -24.37 17.12 -2.99
N GLU A 423 -25.21 17.50 -2.03
CA GLU A 423 -24.84 17.58 -0.63
C GLU A 423 -24.49 16.23 -0.02
N LEU A 424 -25.24 15.18 -0.41
CA LEU A 424 -25.03 13.82 0.09
C LEU A 424 -23.63 13.29 -0.29
N PRO A 425 -22.90 12.67 0.65
CA PRO A 425 -21.63 12.02 0.35
C PRO A 425 -21.78 11.03 -0.81
N VAL A 426 -20.80 11.05 -1.71
CA VAL A 426 -20.80 10.16 -2.88
C VAL A 426 -19.89 8.97 -2.61
N THR A 427 -20.38 7.77 -2.91
CA THR A 427 -19.51 6.60 -3.01
C THR A 427 -19.04 6.50 -4.45
N PRO A 428 -17.72 6.53 -4.72
CA PRO A 428 -17.22 6.41 -6.06
C PRO A 428 -17.62 5.10 -6.74
N GLY A 429 -17.75 5.16 -8.05
CA GLY A 429 -17.90 3.96 -8.86
C GLY A 429 -16.69 3.03 -8.71
N SER A 430 -16.89 1.77 -9.05
CA SER A 430 -15.85 0.76 -9.01
C SER A 430 -14.85 1.01 -10.15
N VAL A 431 -13.56 1.07 -9.84
CA VAL A 431 -12.53 1.52 -10.78
C VAL A 431 -11.36 0.55 -10.80
N VAL A 432 -10.91 0.18 -12.00
CA VAL A 432 -9.66 -0.54 -12.22
C VAL A 432 -8.67 0.40 -12.90
N ARG A 433 -7.56 0.71 -12.24
CA ARG A 433 -6.51 1.60 -12.76
C ARG A 433 -5.14 0.95 -12.57
N TYR A 434 -4.23 1.22 -13.49
CA TYR A 434 -2.84 0.74 -13.45
C TYR A 434 -2.69 -0.78 -13.29
N ALA A 435 -3.73 -1.55 -13.64
CA ALA A 435 -3.74 -3.00 -13.53
C ALA A 435 -3.20 -3.63 -14.81
N ASP A 436 -2.35 -4.66 -14.64
CA ASP A 436 -1.93 -5.53 -15.74
C ASP A 436 -2.91 -6.70 -15.86
N ILE A 437 -3.92 -6.56 -16.72
CA ILE A 437 -4.95 -7.58 -16.96
C ILE A 437 -4.48 -8.52 -18.07
N LYS A 438 -3.47 -9.34 -17.78
CA LYS A 438 -3.01 -10.41 -18.68
C LYS A 438 -3.45 -11.75 -18.16
N TYR A 439 -3.59 -12.71 -19.08
CA TYR A 439 -3.84 -14.13 -18.76
C TYR A 439 -5.23 -14.43 -18.21
N ALA A 440 -6.15 -13.46 -18.22
CA ALA A 440 -7.57 -13.69 -17.92
C ALA A 440 -8.27 -14.45 -19.05
N THR A 441 -9.32 -15.20 -18.73
CA THR A 441 -10.27 -15.76 -19.70
C THR A 441 -11.11 -14.64 -20.31
N ASN A 442 -11.61 -13.73 -19.47
CA ASN A 442 -12.31 -12.51 -19.80
C ASN A 442 -11.64 -11.37 -19.02
N GLY A 443 -11.15 -10.30 -19.67
CA GLY A 443 -10.42 -9.25 -18.95
C GLY A 443 -11.22 -8.62 -17.80
N ILE A 444 -12.41 -8.11 -18.12
CA ILE A 444 -13.36 -7.52 -17.17
C ILE A 444 -14.76 -8.06 -17.50
N THR A 445 -15.51 -8.44 -16.47
CA THR A 445 -16.91 -8.83 -16.56
C THR A 445 -17.74 -7.87 -15.72
N VAL A 446 -18.77 -7.27 -16.31
CA VAL A 446 -19.71 -6.41 -15.61
C VAL A 446 -21.08 -7.08 -15.66
N LEU A 447 -21.62 -7.41 -14.50
CA LEU A 447 -22.95 -7.97 -14.34
C LEU A 447 -23.91 -6.83 -13.95
N GLY A 448 -25.01 -6.69 -14.69
CA GLY A 448 -25.97 -5.59 -14.54
C GLY A 448 -25.77 -4.48 -15.59
N GLN A 449 -26.85 -3.74 -15.90
CA GLN A 449 -26.74 -2.54 -16.74
C GLN A 449 -26.28 -1.36 -15.87
N PRO A 450 -25.23 -0.62 -16.25
CA PRO A 450 -25.16 0.77 -15.83
C PRO A 450 -26.30 1.48 -16.55
N VAL A 451 -27.38 1.78 -15.82
CA VAL A 451 -28.59 2.37 -16.41
C VAL A 451 -28.29 3.72 -17.07
N ASN A 452 -27.12 4.33 -16.78
CA ASN A 452 -26.59 5.51 -17.44
C ASN A 452 -25.04 5.51 -17.54
N SER A 453 -24.41 4.56 -18.26
CA SER A 453 -22.98 4.70 -18.59
C SER A 453 -22.78 5.40 -19.95
N PRO A 454 -22.05 6.52 -20.01
CA PRO A 454 -21.63 7.14 -21.26
C PRO A 454 -20.43 6.42 -21.92
N LEU A 455 -19.98 5.25 -21.43
CA LEU A 455 -18.84 4.51 -21.96
C LEU A 455 -19.16 3.89 -23.34
N ALA A 456 -19.00 4.69 -24.39
CA ALA A 456 -18.92 4.22 -25.77
C ALA A 456 -17.50 3.69 -26.05
N GLY A 457 -17.17 2.50 -25.55
CA GLY A 457 -15.91 1.83 -25.86
C GLY A 457 -15.77 0.46 -25.22
N ASP A 458 -16.03 -0.59 -26.01
CA ASP A 458 -15.67 -2.00 -25.77
C ASP A 458 -16.18 -2.65 -24.46
N SER A 459 -17.48 -2.63 -24.20
CA SER A 459 -18.10 -3.59 -23.26
C SER A 459 -19.08 -4.52 -23.97
N ALA A 460 -18.90 -5.82 -23.79
CA ALA A 460 -19.92 -6.83 -24.08
C ALA A 460 -20.81 -6.97 -22.84
N SER A 461 -22.08 -6.61 -22.94
CA SER A 461 -23.08 -6.82 -21.89
C SER A 461 -23.92 -8.05 -22.22
N ASN A 462 -24.25 -8.85 -21.19
CA ASN A 462 -25.14 -10.00 -21.35
C ASN A 462 -26.14 -10.03 -20.17
N GLY A 463 -27.42 -9.76 -20.45
CA GLY A 463 -28.52 -9.93 -19.48
C GLY A 463 -29.46 -8.72 -19.37
N THR A 464 -30.75 -9.01 -19.13
CA THR A 464 -31.84 -8.03 -18.92
C THR A 464 -32.36 -8.10 -17.49
N ASN A 465 -32.45 -6.97 -16.79
CA ASN A 465 -33.17 -6.88 -15.51
C ASN A 465 -34.68 -6.81 -15.74
N SER A 466 -35.38 -7.89 -15.41
CA SER A 466 -36.83 -7.90 -15.23
C SER A 466 -37.17 -8.85 -14.10
N THR A 467 -37.32 -8.30 -12.89
CA THR A 467 -38.47 -8.48 -11.99
C THR A 467 -38.41 -7.47 -10.86
#